data_AF-A0A951P4W4-F1
#
_entry.id   AF-A0A951P4W4-F1
#
_cell.length_a   1.000
_cell.length_b   1.000
_cell.length_c   1.000
_cell.angle_alpha   90.00
_cell.angle_beta   90.00
_cell.angle_gamma   90.00
#
_symmetry.space_group_name_H-M   'P 1'
#
loop_
_entity.id
_entity.type
_entity.pdbx_description
1 polymer ?
#
loop_
_entity_poly.entity_id
_entity_poly.type
_entity_poly.pdbx_seq_one_letter_code
_entity_poly.pdbx_strand_id
1 'polypeptide(L)'
;MGGIVSQYYIQALGGIDRVQRFITLSTPHAGSWCVYLRSNIGCQQLRPNSSFLNQLNQQSEMLQKLNFTAIWSPFDLLTMSLGRARWVLDRSVRINVLRHKQIPSDSRIIQAVIEALLEPCQQNLV
;
A
#
# COMPACT_ATOMS: atom_id res chain seq x y z
N MET A 1 6.20 -2.52 -5.50
CA MET A 1 7.20 -2.32 -4.42
C MET A 1 7.23 -0.88 -3.90
N GLY A 2 7.09 0.15 -4.75
CA GLY A 2 7.18 1.55 -4.34
C GLY A 2 6.36 1.91 -3.10
N GLY A 3 5.12 1.42 -2.98
CA GLY A 3 4.30 1.68 -1.78
C GLY A 3 4.92 1.16 -0.47
N ILE A 4 5.62 0.01 -0.46
CA ILE A 4 6.31 -0.48 0.75
C ILE A 4 7.50 0.42 1.10
N VAL A 5 8.25 0.86 0.09
CA VAL A 5 9.39 1.77 0.29
C VAL A 5 8.91 3.13 0.83
N SER A 6 7.85 3.69 0.24
CA SER A 6 7.25 4.93 0.70
C SER A 6 6.67 4.79 2.12
N GLN A 7 6.01 3.68 2.40
CA GLN A 7 5.49 3.38 3.73
C GLN A 7 6.63 3.33 4.77
N TYR A 8 7.73 2.65 4.46
CA TYR A 8 8.92 2.61 5.33
C TYR A 8 9.51 4.01 5.54
N TYR A 9 9.62 4.82 4.49
CA TYR A 9 10.07 6.21 4.61
C TYR A 9 9.18 7.03 5.56
N ILE A 10 7.86 6.93 5.40
CA ILE A 10 6.89 7.65 6.23
C ILE A 10 7.01 7.24 7.70
N GLN A 11 7.06 5.93 7.96
CA GLN A 11 6.98 5.41 9.33
C GLN A 11 8.32 5.43 10.07
N ALA A 12 9.41 5.06 9.39
CA ALA A 12 10.71 4.82 10.03
C ALA A 12 11.73 5.95 9.80
N LEU A 13 11.57 6.76 8.74
CA LEU A 13 12.55 7.78 8.35
C LEU A 13 12.03 9.22 8.52
N GLY A 14 10.97 9.41 9.30
CA GLY A 14 10.39 10.73 9.58
C GLY A 14 9.65 11.36 8.39
N GLY A 15 9.26 10.57 7.39
CA GLY A 15 8.45 11.08 6.28
C GLY A 15 7.05 11.52 6.69
N ILE A 16 6.57 11.11 7.87
CA ILE A 16 5.27 11.49 8.43
C ILE A 16 5.05 13.01 8.50
N ASP A 17 6.10 13.79 8.75
CA ASP A 17 6.00 15.25 8.87
C ASP A 17 6.09 15.98 7.51
N ARG A 18 6.41 15.23 6.44
CA ARG A 18 6.67 15.79 5.09
C ARG A 18 5.65 15.37 4.06
N VAL A 19 4.92 14.30 4.32
CA VAL A 19 3.92 13.74 3.42
C VAL A 19 2.55 14.16 3.92
N GLN A 20 1.73 14.76 3.06
CA GLN A 20 0.34 15.07 3.39
C GLN A 20 -0.61 13.94 3.00
N ARG A 21 -0.28 13.23 1.92
CA ARG A 21 -1.11 12.20 1.31
C ARG A 21 -0.27 11.02 0.87
N PHE A 22 -0.77 9.83 1.13
CA PHE A 22 -0.12 8.59 0.75
C PHE A 22 -1.10 7.69 0.00
N ILE A 23 -1.00 7.69 -1.33
CA ILE A 23 -1.80 6.85 -2.22
C ILE A 23 -0.93 5.68 -2.69
N THR A 24 -1.38 4.45 -2.45
CA THR A 24 -0.71 3.25 -2.94
C THR A 24 -1.53 2.57 -4.03
N LEU A 25 -0.85 2.13 -5.08
CA LEU A 25 -1.42 1.31 -6.13
C LEU A 25 -0.83 -0.09 -5.98
N SER A 26 -1.69 -1.08 -5.78
CA SER A 26 -1.30 -2.51 -5.82
C SER A 26 0.00 -2.77 -5.07
N THR A 27 -0.05 -2.41 -3.79
CA THR A 27 1.08 -2.54 -2.88
C THR A 27 0.84 -3.74 -1.97
N PRO A 28 1.80 -4.68 -1.86
CA PRO A 28 1.64 -5.90 -1.07
C PRO A 28 1.85 -5.58 0.42
N HIS A 29 0.96 -4.78 1.00
CA HIS A 29 1.04 -4.30 2.39
C HIS A 29 1.09 -5.44 3.42
N ALA A 30 0.53 -6.60 3.08
CA ALA A 30 0.59 -7.80 3.89
C ALA A 30 1.43 -8.92 3.26
N GLY A 31 2.26 -8.55 2.29
CA GLY A 31 3.09 -9.47 1.51
C GLY A 31 2.37 -10.06 0.31
N SER A 32 3.07 -10.93 -0.40
CA SER A 32 2.57 -11.59 -1.61
C SER A 32 3.16 -12.98 -1.74
N TRP A 33 2.37 -13.95 -2.21
CA TRP A 33 2.90 -15.31 -2.43
C TRP A 33 3.79 -15.39 -3.68
N CYS A 34 3.60 -14.51 -4.66
CA CYS A 34 4.44 -14.49 -5.86
C CYS A 34 5.92 -14.17 -5.56
N VAL A 35 6.23 -13.57 -4.41
CA VAL A 35 7.61 -13.26 -4.03
C VAL A 35 8.42 -14.50 -3.67
N TYR A 36 7.79 -15.66 -3.40
CA TYR A 36 8.49 -16.93 -3.18
C TYR A 36 9.18 -17.45 -4.46
N LEU A 37 8.80 -16.94 -5.64
CA LEU A 37 9.45 -17.26 -6.92
C LEU A 37 10.86 -16.63 -7.04
N ARG A 38 11.26 -15.77 -6.09
CA ARG A 38 12.57 -15.11 -6.08
C ARG A 38 13.16 -15.11 -4.66
N SER A 39 14.49 -15.20 -4.58
CA SER A 39 15.21 -15.31 -3.30
C SER A 39 16.03 -14.06 -2.94
N ASN A 40 15.87 -12.94 -3.65
CA ASN A 40 16.54 -11.70 -3.26
C ASN A 40 15.99 -11.14 -1.94
N ILE A 41 16.77 -10.29 -1.27
CA ILE A 41 16.44 -9.74 0.05
C ILE A 41 15.08 -9.04 0.06
N GLY A 42 14.79 -8.22 -0.97
CA GLY A 42 13.51 -7.51 -1.07
C GLY A 42 12.32 -8.47 -1.16
N CYS A 43 12.43 -9.55 -1.94
CA CYS A 43 11.39 -10.58 -2.01
C CYS A 43 11.23 -11.32 -0.68
N GLN A 44 12.33 -11.61 0.04
CA GLN A 44 12.25 -12.22 1.38
C GLN A 44 11.54 -11.32 2.38
N GLN A 45 11.82 -10.01 2.37
CA GLN A 45 11.14 -9.01 3.20
C GLN A 45 9.65 -8.89 2.87
N LEU A 46 9.23 -9.16 1.63
CA LEU A 46 7.84 -9.08 1.21
C LEU A 46 7.06 -10.40 1.34
N ARG A 47 7.66 -11.44 1.92
CA ARG A 47 6.93 -12.68 2.22
C ARG A 47 5.87 -12.42 3.29
N PRO A 48 4.66 -13.00 3.18
CA PRO A 48 3.67 -12.93 4.25
C PRO A 48 4.27 -13.31 5.61
N ASN A 49 3.94 -12.55 6.65
CA ASN A 49 4.44 -12.72 8.03
C ASN A 49 5.97 -12.55 8.21
N SER A 50 6.68 -11.93 7.26
CA SER A 50 8.09 -11.58 7.46
C SER A 50 8.26 -10.65 8.66
N SER A 51 9.41 -10.70 9.34
CA SER A 51 9.72 -9.80 10.45
C SER A 51 9.61 -8.32 10.03
N PHE A 52 10.08 -8.01 8.82
CA PHE A 52 10.00 -6.69 8.22
C PHE A 52 8.55 -6.19 8.07
N LEU A 53 7.66 -6.98 7.45
CA LEU A 53 6.27 -6.56 7.28
C LEU A 53 5.52 -6.50 8.61
N ASN A 54 5.82 -7.40 9.55
CA ASN A 54 5.21 -7.36 10.88
C ASN A 54 5.58 -6.06 11.62
N GLN A 55 6.87 -5.68 11.61
CA GLN A 55 7.32 -4.41 12.19
C GLN A 55 6.69 -3.21 11.49
N LEU A 56 6.65 -3.21 10.16
CA LEU A 56 6.08 -2.12 9.38
C LEU A 56 4.57 -1.95 9.65
N ASN A 57 3.84 -3.06 9.78
CA ASN A 57 2.41 -3.06 10.03
C ASN A 57 2.04 -2.75 11.50
N GLN A 58 2.92 -3.04 12.47
CA GLN A 58 2.70 -2.62 13.86
C GLN A 58 2.62 -1.09 13.99
N GLN A 59 3.31 -0.35 13.13
CA GLN A 59 3.33 1.10 13.15
C GLN A 59 2.27 1.71 12.21
N SER A 60 1.43 0.92 11.52
CA SER A 60 0.60 1.45 10.41
C SER A 60 -0.48 2.42 10.86
N GLU A 61 -0.85 2.42 12.15
CA GLU A 61 -1.84 3.36 12.71
C GLU A 61 -1.42 4.83 12.53
N MET A 62 -0.12 5.13 12.54
CA MET A 62 0.35 6.50 12.33
C MET A 62 0.01 7.04 10.93
N LEU A 63 -0.23 6.16 9.95
CA LEU A 63 -0.65 6.55 8.61
C LEU A 63 -2.06 7.15 8.59
N GLN A 64 -2.86 6.99 9.67
CA GLN A 64 -4.15 7.67 9.83
C GLN A 64 -4.02 9.18 10.01
N LYS A 65 -2.81 9.69 10.33
CA LYS A 65 -2.51 11.13 10.33
C LYS A 65 -2.41 11.71 8.92
N LEU A 66 -2.35 10.85 7.91
CA LEU A 66 -2.25 11.22 6.51
C LEU A 66 -3.55 10.90 5.80
N ASN A 67 -3.81 11.61 4.70
CA ASN A 67 -4.79 11.14 3.72
C ASN A 67 -4.24 9.88 3.06
N PHE A 68 -4.52 8.73 3.66
CA PHE A 68 -4.10 7.44 3.13
C PHE A 68 -5.19 6.86 2.22
N THR A 69 -4.78 6.32 1.06
CA THR A 69 -5.66 5.58 0.16
C THR A 69 -4.94 4.39 -0.44
N ALA A 70 -5.45 3.18 -0.21
CA ALA A 70 -4.95 1.96 -0.88
C ALA A 70 -5.86 1.58 -2.04
N ILE A 71 -5.37 1.70 -3.27
CA ILE A 71 -6.09 1.26 -4.48
C ILE A 71 -5.53 -0.09 -4.91
N TRP A 72 -6.39 -1.10 -5.00
CA TRP A 72 -5.95 -2.48 -5.25
C TRP A 72 -6.94 -3.24 -6.13
N SER A 73 -6.45 -4.36 -6.68
CA SER A 73 -7.27 -5.27 -7.47
C SER A 73 -7.23 -6.69 -6.93
N PRO A 74 -8.38 -7.40 -6.81
CA PRO A 74 -8.39 -8.79 -6.39
C PRO A 74 -7.73 -9.73 -7.40
N PHE A 75 -7.60 -9.30 -8.66
CA PHE A 75 -6.98 -10.07 -9.74
C PHE A 75 -5.49 -9.77 -9.90
N ASP A 76 -4.93 -8.89 -9.07
CA ASP A 76 -3.50 -8.65 -9.07
C ASP A 76 -2.75 -9.75 -8.31
N LEU A 77 -2.39 -10.80 -9.05
CA LEU A 77 -1.63 -11.93 -8.51
C LEU A 77 -0.31 -11.50 -7.85
N LEU A 78 0.31 -10.39 -8.26
CA LEU A 78 1.59 -9.96 -7.70
C LEU A 78 1.47 -9.37 -6.29
N THR A 79 0.28 -8.92 -5.90
CA THR A 79 0.03 -8.37 -4.55
C THR A 79 -0.95 -9.19 -3.74
N MET A 80 -1.55 -10.21 -4.33
CA MET A 80 -2.44 -11.13 -3.66
C MET A 80 -1.73 -11.94 -2.58
N SER A 81 -2.19 -11.77 -1.34
CA SER A 81 -1.92 -12.68 -0.23
C SER A 81 -3.10 -13.64 -0.08
N LEU A 82 -2.89 -14.95 -0.25
CA LEU A 82 -3.87 -15.98 0.08
C LEU A 82 -3.93 -16.07 1.60
N GLY A 83 -4.87 -15.34 2.21
CA GLY A 83 -5.06 -15.25 3.65
C GLY A 83 -5.76 -13.95 4.04
N ARG A 84 -6.46 -13.94 5.19
CA ARG A 84 -7.05 -12.73 5.81
C ARG A 84 -5.94 -11.83 6.35
N ALA A 85 -5.10 -11.33 5.46
CA ALA A 85 -4.11 -10.34 5.80
C ALA A 85 -4.87 -9.00 5.88
N ARG A 86 -5.53 -8.80 7.02
CA ARG A 86 -6.34 -7.62 7.30
C ARG A 86 -5.39 -6.46 7.53
N TRP A 87 -5.10 -5.72 6.47
CA TRP A 87 -4.39 -4.47 6.62
C TRP A 87 -5.34 -3.42 7.19
N VAL A 88 -4.86 -2.65 8.16
CA VAL A 88 -5.67 -2.02 9.22
C VAL A 88 -6.32 -0.69 8.81
N LEU A 89 -6.02 -0.16 7.62
CA LEU A 89 -6.56 1.13 7.20
C LEU A 89 -7.87 0.99 6.43
N ASP A 90 -8.89 1.70 6.90
CA ASP A 90 -10.28 1.65 6.41
C ASP A 90 -10.45 2.21 4.98
N ARG A 91 -9.48 2.98 4.49
CA ARG A 91 -9.53 3.62 3.17
C ARG A 91 -8.90 2.75 2.08
N SER A 92 -9.57 1.66 1.74
CA SER A 92 -9.21 0.80 0.61
C SER A 92 -10.24 0.91 -0.52
N VAL A 93 -9.76 1.18 -1.73
CA VAL A 93 -10.57 1.26 -2.96
C VAL A 93 -10.25 0.03 -3.81
N ARG A 94 -11.27 -0.81 -4.01
CA ARG A 94 -11.17 -2.02 -4.83
C ARG A 94 -11.63 -1.74 -6.26
N ILE A 95 -10.73 -1.94 -7.24
CA ILE A 95 -11.05 -1.82 -8.66
C ILE A 95 -10.61 -3.10 -9.38
N ASN A 96 -11.52 -3.67 -10.17
CA ASN A 96 -11.26 -4.92 -10.89
C ASN A 96 -10.45 -4.67 -12.17
N VAL A 97 -9.14 -4.97 -12.11
CA VAL A 97 -8.18 -4.87 -13.21
C VAL A 97 -7.50 -6.24 -13.32
N LEU A 98 -7.63 -6.89 -14.48
CA LEU A 98 -7.21 -8.29 -14.65
C LEU A 98 -5.69 -8.49 -14.68
N ARG A 99 -4.91 -7.45 -15.00
CA ARG A 99 -3.46 -7.55 -15.16
C ARG A 99 -2.77 -6.45 -14.37
N HIS A 100 -1.79 -6.82 -13.56
CA HIS A 100 -0.97 -5.89 -12.78
C HIS A 100 -0.42 -4.73 -13.63
N LYS A 101 0.07 -5.02 -14.84
CA LYS A 101 0.65 -4.02 -15.74
C LYS A 101 -0.35 -2.96 -16.25
N GLN A 102 -1.65 -3.25 -16.21
CA GLN A 102 -2.69 -2.32 -16.65
C GLN A 102 -3.10 -1.33 -15.55
N ILE A 103 -2.78 -1.63 -14.29
CA ILE A 103 -3.18 -0.82 -13.13
C ILE A 103 -2.78 0.65 -13.25
N PRO A 104 -1.54 1.02 -13.60
CA PRO A 104 -1.18 2.44 -13.71
C PRO A 104 -1.83 3.17 -14.89
N SER A 105 -2.37 2.45 -15.87
CA SER A 105 -2.99 3.01 -17.08
C SER A 105 -4.52 2.84 -17.13
N ASP A 106 -5.11 2.13 -16.18
CA ASP A 106 -6.56 1.91 -16.14
C ASP A 106 -7.26 3.21 -15.75
N SER A 107 -8.19 3.67 -16.59
CA SER A 107 -8.87 4.95 -16.39
C SER A 107 -9.61 5.04 -15.05
N ARG A 108 -10.11 3.92 -14.53
CA ARG A 108 -10.81 3.88 -13.23
C ARG A 108 -9.83 4.02 -12.07
N ILE A 109 -8.63 3.45 -12.19
CA ILE A 109 -7.56 3.64 -11.22
C ILE A 109 -7.09 5.09 -11.23
N ILE A 110 -6.86 5.66 -12.43
CA ILE A 110 -6.46 7.06 -12.58
C ILE A 110 -7.53 7.98 -11.96
N GLN A 111 -8.80 7.70 -12.22
CA GLN A 111 -9.91 8.45 -11.64
C GLN A 111 -9.93 8.36 -10.11
N ALA A 112 -9.74 7.17 -9.53
CA ALA A 112 -9.63 7.00 -8.08
C ALA A 112 -8.42 7.72 -7.47
N VAL A 113 -7.29 7.78 -8.20
CA VAL A 113 -6.13 8.59 -7.80
C VAL A 113 -6.48 10.07 -7.81
N ILE A 114 -7.14 10.56 -8.86
CA ILE A 114 -7.59 11.96 -8.97
C ILE A 114 -8.52 12.30 -7.80
N GLU A 115 -9.52 11.45 -7.52
CA GLU A 115 -10.43 11.65 -6.39
C GLU A 115 -9.68 11.72 -5.06
N ALA A 116 -8.78 10.77 -4.80
CA ALA A 116 -7.95 10.78 -3.60
C ALA A 116 -7.07 12.04 -3.51
N LEU A 117 -6.56 12.54 -4.65
CA LEU A 117 -5.77 13.78 -4.72
C LEU A 117 -6.60 15.06 -4.46
N LEU A 118 -7.88 15.04 -4.82
CA LEU A 118 -8.80 16.17 -4.66
C LEU A 118 -9.44 16.24 -3.28
N GLU A 119 -9.44 15.15 -2.50
CA GLU A 119 -9.93 15.17 -1.12
C GLU A 119 -9.23 16.26 -0.30
N PRO A 120 -9.93 17.00 0.58
CA PRO A 120 -9.27 17.92 1.50
C PRO A 120 -8.21 17.20 2.34
N CYS A 121 -7.02 17.78 2.48
CA CYS A 121 -6.01 17.24 3.39
C CYS A 121 -6.58 17.25 4.82
N GLN A 122 -6.40 16.15 5.56
CA GLN A 122 -6.69 16.12 6.98
C GLN A 122 -5.84 17.19 7.64
N GLN A 123 -6.49 18.25 8.13
CA GLN A 123 -5.81 19.25 8.93
C GLN A 123 -5.49 18.58 10.26
N ASN A 124 -4.19 18.38 10.51
CA ASN A 124 -3.71 18.00 11.82
C ASN A 124 -4.18 19.07 12.81
N LEU A 125 -5.24 18.79 13.57
CA LEU A 125 -5.58 19.57 14.75
C LEU A 125 -4.40 19.41 15.70
N VAL A 126 -3.63 20.50 15.84
CA VAL A 126 -2.52 20.66 16.77
C VAL A 126 -3.06 20.61 18.20
#